data_AF-A0A7V2UJE7-F1
#
_entry.id   AF-A0A7V2UJE7-F1
#
_cell.length_a   1.000
_cell.length_b   1.000
_cell.length_c   1.000
_cell.angle_alpha   90.00
_cell.angle_beta   90.00
_cell.angle_gamma   90.00
#
_symmetry.space_group_name_H-M   'P 1'
#
loop_
_entity.id
_entity.type
_entity.pdbx_description
1 polymer ?
#
loop_
_entity_poly.entity_id
_entity_poly.type
_entity_poly.pdbx_seq_one_letter_code
_entity_poly.pdbx_strand_id
1 'polypeptide(L)'
;MAHAESNLSRQEAAKLILSCLDLTELGDASTEADVDQLCLRAQGQAFGMPPVAAVCVWPRLAAHARRQLPSHIAVAAVVNFPSGDEALPDVLAQIAQ
;
A
#
# COMPACT_ATOMS: atom_id res chain seq x y z
N MET A 1 -38.73 5.97 -10.71
CA MET A 1 -38.12 6.23 -9.40
C MET A 1 -36.72 6.73 -9.65
N ALA A 2 -36.49 8.03 -9.45
CA ALA A 2 -35.18 8.63 -9.68
C ALA A 2 -34.19 8.08 -8.64
N HIS A 3 -33.16 7.37 -9.08
CA HIS A 3 -31.98 7.15 -8.26
C HIS A 3 -31.30 8.51 -8.13
N ALA A 4 -31.48 9.17 -6.99
CA ALA A 4 -30.69 10.34 -6.65
C ALA A 4 -29.26 9.87 -6.43
N GLU A 5 -28.41 10.00 -7.46
CA GLU A 5 -26.97 9.92 -7.27
C GLU A 5 -26.56 11.09 -6.37
N SER A 6 -26.35 10.81 -5.08
CA SER A 6 -25.68 11.77 -4.21
C SER A 6 -24.23 11.86 -4.69
N ASN A 7 -23.93 12.87 -5.48
CA ASN A 7 -22.59 13.07 -6.02
C ASN A 7 -21.71 13.59 -4.89
N LEU A 8 -20.71 12.79 -4.48
CA LEU A 8 -19.75 13.19 -3.45
C LEU A 8 -19.04 14.48 -3.89
N SER A 9 -18.80 15.40 -2.97
CA SER A 9 -17.86 16.50 -3.26
C SER A 9 -16.48 15.92 -3.59
N ARG A 10 -15.65 16.67 -4.32
CA ARG A 10 -14.28 16.22 -4.64
C ARG A 10 -13.48 15.82 -3.39
N GLN A 11 -13.71 16.50 -2.27
CA GLN A 11 -13.03 16.21 -1.02
C GLN A 11 -13.53 14.89 -0.40
N GLU A 12 -14.84 14.64 -0.41
CA GLU A 12 -15.40 13.38 0.08
C GLU A 12 -15.00 12.21 -0.82
N ALA A 13 -15.04 12.39 -2.14
CA ALA A 13 -14.56 11.41 -3.10
C ALA A 13 -13.07 11.11 -2.90
N ALA A 14 -12.22 12.13 -2.71
CA ALA A 14 -10.79 11.94 -2.44
C ALA A 14 -10.54 11.15 -1.14
N LYS A 15 -11.27 11.46 -0.06
CA LYS A 15 -11.17 10.70 1.20
C LYS A 15 -11.57 9.24 0.99
N LEU A 16 -12.66 8.97 0.28
CA LEU A 16 -13.08 7.61 -0.04
C LEU A 16 -12.02 6.86 -0.86
N ILE A 17 -11.48 7.49 -1.91
CA ILE A 17 -10.43 6.90 -2.74
C ILE A 17 -9.19 6.57 -1.92
N LEU A 18 -8.74 7.48 -1.05
CA LEU A 18 -7.58 7.25 -0.19
C LEU A 18 -7.80 6.07 0.76
N SER A 19 -8.99 5.94 1.37
CA SER A 19 -9.32 4.80 2.24
C SER A 19 -9.34 3.45 1.52
N CYS A 20 -9.39 3.43 0.18
CA CYS A 20 -9.35 2.23 -0.65
C CYS A 20 -7.99 2.02 -1.33
N LEU A 21 -6.99 2.84 -1.02
CA LEU A 21 -5.71 2.84 -1.72
C LEU A 21 -4.72 1.85 -1.10
N ASP A 22 -3.99 1.14 -1.97
CA ASP A 22 -2.73 0.49 -1.61
C ASP A 22 -1.58 1.44 -1.99
N LEU A 23 -1.08 2.19 -1.01
CA LEU A 23 -0.04 3.18 -1.25
C LEU A 23 1.29 2.47 -1.54
N THR A 24 1.79 2.62 -2.76
CA THR A 24 2.82 1.75 -3.31
C THR A 24 4.19 2.42 -3.35
N GLU A 25 5.24 1.69 -2.97
CA GLU A 25 6.64 2.04 -3.24
C GLU A 25 7.39 0.83 -3.79
N LEU A 26 7.78 0.89 -5.06
CA LEU A 26 8.42 -0.19 -5.81
C LEU A 26 9.61 0.31 -6.65
N GLY A 27 10.28 1.37 -6.21
CA GLY A 27 11.52 1.82 -6.84
C GLY A 27 12.60 0.73 -6.80
N ASP A 28 13.40 0.63 -7.85
CA ASP A 28 14.45 -0.40 -7.96
C ASP A 28 15.45 -0.35 -6.78
N ALA A 29 15.72 0.86 -6.29
CA ALA A 29 16.63 1.12 -5.17
C ALA A 29 15.91 1.39 -3.84
N SER A 30 14.62 1.02 -3.71
CA SER A 30 13.79 1.35 -2.54
C SER A 30 14.44 0.90 -1.23
N THR A 31 14.60 1.84 -0.31
CA THR A 31 15.27 1.65 0.99
C THR A 31 14.27 1.55 2.14
N GLU A 32 14.75 1.18 3.34
CA GLU A 32 13.93 1.28 4.55
C GLU A 32 13.46 2.72 4.81
N ALA A 33 14.28 3.73 4.52
CA ALA A 33 13.90 5.12 4.69
C ALA A 33 12.75 5.54 3.75
N ASP A 34 12.72 5.00 2.53
CA ASP A 34 11.60 5.23 1.61
C ASP A 34 10.30 4.61 2.14
N VAL A 35 10.41 3.42 2.76
CA VAL A 35 9.29 2.75 3.43
C VAL A 35 8.85 3.48 4.69
N ASP A 36 9.76 4.09 5.45
CA ASP A 36 9.40 4.95 6.59
C ASP A 36 8.50 6.11 6.12
N GLN A 37 8.89 6.78 5.04
CA GLN A 37 8.11 7.87 4.47
C GLN A 37 6.78 7.39 3.90
N LEU A 38 6.76 6.21 3.27
CA LEU A 38 5.54 5.56 2.82
C LEU A 38 4.58 5.30 3.98
N CYS A 39 5.07 4.71 5.08
CA CYS A 39 4.27 4.35 6.25
C CYS A 39 3.74 5.59 7.00
N LEU A 40 4.52 6.67 7.04
CA LEU A 40 4.08 7.96 7.58
C LEU A 40 2.90 8.53 6.75
N ARG A 41 3.01 8.49 5.42
CA ARG A 41 1.97 8.98 4.51
C ARG A 41 0.71 8.11 4.55
N ALA A 42 0.89 6.79 4.64
CA ALA A 42 -0.19 5.81 4.69
C ALA A 42 -1.16 6.04 5.87
N GLN A 43 -0.67 6.58 6.99
CA GLN A 43 -1.52 6.87 8.15
C GLN A 43 -2.43 8.09 7.97
N GLY A 44 -2.11 9.01 7.05
CA GLY A 44 -2.96 10.16 6.68
C GLY A 44 -3.13 11.26 7.75
N GLN A 45 -2.94 10.97 9.04
CA GLN A 45 -3.22 11.87 10.17
C GLN A 45 -2.44 13.19 10.09
N ALA A 46 -1.15 13.14 9.73
CA ALA A 46 -0.31 14.33 9.57
C ALA A 46 -0.80 15.29 8.46
N PHE A 47 -1.67 14.81 7.57
CA PHE A 47 -2.18 15.54 6.40
C PHE A 47 -3.69 15.81 6.46
N GLY A 48 -4.35 15.46 7.59
CA GLY A 48 -5.81 15.59 7.72
C GLY A 48 -6.61 14.66 6.80
N MET A 49 -6.00 13.56 6.34
CA MET A 49 -6.60 12.56 5.44
C MET A 49 -6.88 11.25 6.18
N PRO A 50 -7.82 10.41 5.70
CA PRO A 50 -8.00 9.07 6.26
C PRO A 50 -6.75 8.20 6.02
N PRO A 51 -6.55 7.15 6.83
CA PRO A 51 -5.54 6.14 6.53
C PRO A 51 -5.88 5.42 5.23
N VAL A 52 -4.86 4.93 4.54
CA VAL A 52 -5.01 4.08 3.36
C VAL A 52 -5.39 2.65 3.73
N ALA A 53 -5.83 1.84 2.75
CA ALA A 53 -6.16 0.44 2.99
C ALA A 53 -4.91 -0.40 3.28
N ALA A 54 -3.87 -0.22 2.46
CA ALA A 54 -2.61 -0.92 2.60
C ALA A 54 -1.42 -0.09 2.14
N VAL A 55 -0.22 -0.60 2.41
CA VAL A 55 0.97 -0.28 1.62
C VAL A 55 1.36 -1.46 0.76
N CYS A 56 1.96 -1.20 -0.40
CA CYS A 56 2.51 -2.23 -1.28
C CYS A 56 4.00 -1.98 -1.53
N VAL A 57 4.86 -2.95 -1.18
CA VAL A 57 6.33 -2.83 -1.22
C VAL A 57 7.00 -4.08 -1.79
N TRP A 58 8.33 -4.05 -1.95
CA TRP A 58 9.11 -5.26 -2.22
C TRP A 58 9.08 -6.25 -1.04
N PRO A 59 9.10 -7.59 -1.27
CA PRO A 59 9.08 -8.62 -0.22
C PRO A 59 10.07 -8.37 0.93
N ARG A 60 11.33 -8.08 0.59
CA ARG A 60 12.40 -7.79 1.56
C ARG A 60 12.11 -6.63 2.52
N LEU A 61 11.14 -5.75 2.19
CA LEU A 61 10.73 -4.60 2.99
C LEU A 61 9.41 -4.81 3.75
N ALA A 62 8.67 -5.89 3.48
CA ALA A 62 7.33 -6.10 4.04
C ALA A 62 7.37 -6.20 5.57
N ALA A 63 8.31 -6.97 6.13
CA ALA A 63 8.50 -7.07 7.57
C ALA A 63 8.86 -5.71 8.21
N HIS A 64 9.62 -4.87 7.49
CA HIS A 64 9.97 -3.53 7.93
C HIS A 64 8.74 -2.61 7.98
N ALA A 65 7.94 -2.56 6.90
CA ALA A 65 6.69 -1.81 6.85
C ALA A 65 5.70 -2.24 7.96
N ARG A 66 5.58 -3.55 8.20
CA ARG A 66 4.67 -4.07 9.23
C ARG A 66 5.01 -3.57 10.63
N ARG A 67 6.30 -3.43 10.97
CA ARG A 67 6.71 -2.93 12.30
C ARG A 67 6.31 -1.46 12.53
N GLN A 68 6.13 -0.69 11.47
CA GLN A 68 5.82 0.74 11.58
C GLN A 68 4.33 1.05 11.56
N LEU A 69 3.55 0.22 10.85
CA LEU A 69 2.14 0.50 10.61
C LEU A 69 1.26 -0.04 11.75
N PRO A 70 0.11 0.61 12.02
CA PRO A 70 -0.94 0.02 12.85
C PRO A 70 -1.62 -1.15 12.13
N SER A 71 -2.23 -2.06 12.89
CA SER A 71 -2.81 -3.32 12.35
C SER A 71 -3.95 -3.14 11.36
N HIS A 72 -4.62 -1.98 11.35
CA HIS A 72 -5.71 -1.69 10.42
C HIS A 72 -5.24 -1.26 9.02
N ILE A 73 -3.95 -0.94 8.86
CA ILE A 73 -3.33 -0.75 7.55
C ILE A 73 -2.63 -2.06 7.18
N ALA A 74 -3.05 -2.67 6.08
CA ALA A 74 -2.46 -3.90 5.60
C ALA A 74 -1.07 -3.66 5.00
N VAL A 75 -0.27 -4.72 4.94
CA VAL A 75 1.02 -4.72 4.24
C VAL A 75 0.92 -5.78 3.15
N ALA A 76 0.98 -5.31 1.90
CA ALA A 76 1.10 -6.14 0.72
C ALA A 76 2.55 -6.13 0.22
N ALA A 77 2.95 -7.23 -0.40
CA ALA A 77 4.21 -7.31 -1.13
C ALA A 77 3.96 -7.86 -2.53
N VAL A 78 4.67 -7.31 -3.51
CA VAL A 78 4.69 -7.89 -4.86
C VAL A 78 5.46 -9.20 -4.86
N VAL A 79 5.16 -10.10 -5.79
CA VAL A 79 5.88 -11.37 -5.97
C VAL A 79 5.95 -11.68 -7.45
N ASN A 80 7.05 -12.29 -7.90
CA ASN A 80 7.27 -12.61 -9.31
C ASN A 80 7.10 -11.36 -10.20
N PHE A 81 7.57 -10.22 -9.71
CA PHE A 81 7.32 -8.90 -10.27
C PHE A 81 8.65 -8.26 -10.73
N PRO A 82 8.69 -7.57 -11.87
CA PRO A 82 7.56 -7.25 -12.75
C PRO A 82 7.29 -8.28 -13.85
N SER A 83 8.23 -9.20 -14.14
CA SER A 83 8.16 -10.04 -15.34
C SER A 83 7.09 -11.14 -15.28
N GLY A 84 6.88 -11.76 -14.12
CA GLY A 84 5.99 -12.91 -14.00
C GLY A 84 6.59 -14.24 -14.45
N ASP A 85 7.86 -14.26 -14.89
CA ASP A 85 8.47 -15.39 -15.58
C ASP A 85 9.47 -16.20 -14.71
N GLU A 86 9.56 -15.92 -13.42
CA GLU A 86 10.46 -16.64 -12.52
C GLU A 86 10.01 -18.09 -12.26
N ALA A 87 10.96 -18.98 -11.96
CA ALA A 87 10.64 -20.37 -11.69
C ALA A 87 9.88 -20.51 -10.37
N LEU A 88 8.97 -21.50 -10.29
CA LEU A 88 8.15 -21.73 -9.09
C LEU A 88 8.96 -21.78 -7.77
N PRO A 89 10.14 -22.44 -7.69
CA PRO A 89 10.94 -22.43 -6.45
C PRO A 89 11.38 -21.02 -6.02
N ASP A 90 11.74 -20.16 -6.96
CA ASP A 90 12.19 -18.80 -6.69
C ASP A 90 11.01 -17.93 -6.21
N VAL A 91 9.85 -18.08 -6.86
CA VAL A 91 8.60 -17.41 -6.46
C VAL A 91 8.19 -17.83 -5.04
N LEU A 92 8.27 -19.12 -4.70
CA LEU A 92 7.97 -19.60 -3.35
C LEU A 92 8.95 -19.04 -2.31
N ALA A 93 10.22 -18.88 -2.67
CA ALA A 93 11.22 -18.28 -1.78
C ALA A 93 10.92 -16.79 -1.50
N GLN A 94 10.37 -16.06 -2.46
CA GLN A 94 9.92 -14.68 -2.25
C GLN A 94 8.71 -14.59 -1.29
N ILE A 95 7.76 -15.52 -1.39
CA ILE A 95 6.55 -15.57 -0.52
C ILE A 95 6.92 -15.89 0.94
N ALA A 96 7.98 -16.67 1.14
CA ALA A 96 8.38 -17.16 2.46
C ALA A 96 9.25 -16.18 3.29
N GLN A 97 9.62 -15.02 2.73
CA GLN A 97 10.37 -13.96 3.44
C GLN A 97 9.51 -13.24 4.48
#